data_AF-A0A151ZDI8-F1
#
_entry.id   AF-A0A151ZDI8-F1
#
_cell.length_a   1.000
_cell.length_b   1.000
_cell.length_c   1.000
_cell.angle_alpha   90.00
_cell.angle_beta   90.00
_cell.angle_gamma   90.00
#
_symmetry.space_group_name_H-M   'P 1'
#
loop_
_entity.id
_entity.type
_entity.pdbx_description
1 polymer ?
#
loop_
_entity_poly.entity_id
_entity_poly.type
_entity_poly.pdbx_seq_one_letter_code
_entity_poly.pdbx_strand_id
1 'polypeptide(L)'
;MNFGDTRTAHDVSFVDNDFASENAFEIISGSASGKWEQISANSHVSQNLTVIPKNQGIHPLTSTLLQYRKSQNEKEVTVTTAASYSGMYVESLYDYEKRTSKHVTEWSIFVLLCVASVGLPYSMIRYYKKNYEHGIKKN
;
A
#
# COMPACT_ATOMS: atom_id res chain seq x y z
N MET A 1 -11.37 -14.63 7.98
CA MET A 1 -12.41 -14.51 9.03
C MET A 1 -12.42 -15.81 9.84
N ASN A 2 -12.60 -15.78 11.17
CA ASN A 2 -12.73 -17.00 11.98
C ASN A 2 -14.18 -17.12 12.51
N PHE A 3 -14.83 -18.25 12.23
CA PHE A 3 -16.14 -18.60 12.73
C PHE A 3 -15.92 -19.66 13.82
N GLY A 4 -16.20 -19.32 15.07
CA GLY A 4 -15.78 -20.06 16.27
C GLY A 4 -15.65 -21.58 16.12
N ASP A 5 -14.51 -22.11 16.56
CA ASP A 5 -13.84 -23.36 16.20
C ASP A 5 -14.64 -24.69 16.35
N THR A 6 -15.90 -24.64 16.81
CA THR A 6 -16.68 -25.83 17.16
C THR A 6 -17.82 -26.17 16.21
N ARG A 7 -18.25 -25.27 15.31
CA ARG A 7 -19.41 -25.51 14.43
C ARG A 7 -19.22 -24.98 13.02
N THR A 8 -19.75 -25.73 12.04
CA THR A 8 -19.83 -25.32 10.64
C THR A 8 -20.79 -24.15 10.49
N ALA A 9 -20.37 -23.10 9.78
CA ALA A 9 -21.22 -21.97 9.45
C ALA A 9 -21.91 -22.20 8.10
N HIS A 10 -23.20 -21.90 8.02
CA HIS A 10 -24.03 -22.03 6.82
C HIS A 10 -24.57 -20.67 6.38
N ASP A 11 -24.86 -20.52 5.08
CA ASP A 11 -25.40 -19.29 4.48
C ASP A 11 -24.64 -18.03 4.93
N VAL A 12 -23.32 -18.10 4.84
CA VAL A 12 -22.44 -17.01 5.26
C VAL A 12 -22.51 -15.92 4.20
N SER A 13 -22.84 -14.70 4.60
CA SER A 13 -22.76 -13.52 3.75
C SER A 13 -21.96 -12.43 4.44
N PHE A 14 -21.25 -11.65 3.63
CA PHE A 14 -20.54 -10.48 4.12
C PHE A 14 -20.86 -9.28 3.27
N VAL A 15 -20.88 -8.11 3.91
CA VAL A 15 -21.04 -6.82 3.25
C VAL A 15 -20.10 -5.82 3.89
N ASP A 16 -19.29 -5.20 3.04
CA ASP A 16 -18.44 -4.07 3.36
C ASP A 16 -19.00 -2.82 2.67
N ASN A 17 -19.45 -1.85 3.47
CA ASN A 17 -20.12 -0.66 2.96
C ASN A 17 -19.14 0.46 2.61
N ASP A 18 -17.91 0.44 3.15
CA ASP A 18 -16.98 1.57 3.00
C ASP A 18 -16.45 1.66 1.57
N PHE A 19 -16.25 0.50 0.94
CA PHE A 19 -15.74 0.37 -0.43
C PHE A 19 -16.84 0.20 -1.48
N ALA A 20 -18.11 0.17 -1.08
CA ALA A 20 -19.25 0.05 -2.00
C ALA A 20 -19.60 1.38 -2.70
N SER A 21 -19.11 2.51 -2.18
CA SER A 21 -19.35 3.83 -2.76
C SER A 21 -18.34 4.16 -3.87
N GLU A 22 -18.81 4.24 -5.12
CA GLU A 22 -17.97 4.53 -6.30
C GLU A 22 -17.33 5.94 -6.30
N ASN A 23 -17.80 6.81 -5.40
CA ASN A 23 -17.34 8.19 -5.29
C ASN A 23 -15.98 8.29 -4.59
N ALA A 24 -15.70 7.41 -3.62
CA ALA A 24 -14.46 7.44 -2.84
C ALA A 24 -13.42 6.46 -3.40
N PHE A 25 -13.86 5.28 -3.83
CA PHE A 25 -12.99 4.19 -4.26
C PHE A 25 -13.48 3.58 -5.58
N GLU A 26 -12.53 3.17 -6.40
CA GLU A 26 -12.74 2.35 -7.58
C GLU A 26 -12.32 0.92 -7.30
N ILE A 27 -13.21 -0.05 -7.49
CA ILE A 27 -12.90 -1.46 -7.32
C ILE A 27 -12.22 -1.97 -8.60
N ILE A 28 -10.95 -2.35 -8.50
CA ILE A 28 -10.18 -2.92 -9.60
C ILE A 28 -10.38 -4.43 -9.69
N SER A 29 -10.45 -5.09 -8.53
CA SER A 29 -10.59 -6.54 -8.44
C SER A 29 -11.21 -6.98 -7.12
N GLY A 30 -12.01 -8.03 -7.17
CA GLY A 30 -12.69 -8.60 -6.01
C GLY A 30 -14.10 -8.06 -5.83
N SER A 31 -14.64 -8.23 -4.64
CA SER A 31 -16.01 -7.79 -4.33
C SER A 31 -16.12 -7.39 -2.86
N ALA A 32 -16.77 -6.25 -2.60
CA ALA A 32 -17.06 -5.74 -1.26
C ALA A 32 -18.21 -6.51 -0.57
N SER A 33 -18.91 -7.38 -1.31
CA SER A 33 -19.93 -8.27 -0.79
C SER A 33 -19.82 -9.65 -1.42
N GLY A 34 -20.23 -10.67 -0.69
CA GLY A 34 -20.26 -12.03 -1.20
C GLY A 34 -20.99 -12.99 -0.29
N LYS A 35 -21.18 -14.21 -0.79
CA LYS A 35 -21.91 -15.28 -0.10
C LYS A 35 -21.18 -16.61 -0.25
N TRP A 36 -21.23 -17.42 0.80
CA TRP A 36 -20.77 -18.80 0.83
C TRP A 36 -21.86 -19.67 1.42
N GLU A 37 -22.12 -20.81 0.78
CA GLU A 37 -23.14 -21.75 1.25
C GLU A 37 -22.73 -22.40 2.57
N GLN A 38 -21.44 -22.73 2.72
CA GLN A 38 -20.92 -23.42 3.89
C GLN A 38 -19.44 -23.13 4.12
N ILE A 39 -19.07 -22.95 5.38
CA ILE A 39 -17.69 -22.86 5.84
C ILE A 39 -17.51 -23.88 6.97
N SER A 40 -16.65 -24.88 6.75
CA SER A 40 -16.38 -25.95 7.71
C SER A 40 -15.85 -25.43 9.05
N ALA A 41 -16.10 -26.16 10.14
CA ALA A 41 -15.43 -25.88 11.41
C ALA A 41 -13.90 -25.95 11.24
N ASN A 42 -13.17 -25.04 11.91
CA ASN A 42 -11.71 -24.86 11.80
C ASN A 42 -11.21 -24.48 10.39
N SER A 43 -12.09 -24.07 9.49
CA SER A 43 -11.72 -23.52 8.18
C SER A 43 -11.74 -21.99 8.21
N HIS A 44 -10.76 -21.39 7.53
CA HIS A 44 -10.70 -19.96 7.27
C HIS A 44 -10.97 -19.67 5.79
N VAL A 45 -11.73 -18.60 5.55
CA VAL A 45 -11.89 -18.01 4.22
C VAL A 45 -11.34 -16.58 4.26
N SER A 46 -10.58 -16.25 3.21
CA SER A 46 -9.98 -14.95 2.99
C SER A 46 -10.52 -14.37 1.69
N GLN A 47 -10.96 -13.12 1.72
CA GLN A 47 -11.34 -12.36 0.54
C GLN A 47 -10.41 -11.17 0.43
N ASN A 48 -9.92 -10.93 -0.79
CA ASN A 48 -9.09 -9.79 -1.09
C ASN A 48 -9.87 -8.84 -1.98
N LEU A 49 -9.88 -7.56 -1.61
CA LEU A 49 -10.47 -6.48 -2.38
C LEU A 49 -9.35 -5.50 -2.74
N THR A 50 -9.21 -5.20 -4.02
CA THR A 50 -8.23 -4.22 -4.51
C THR A 50 -8.98 -3.00 -4.99
N VAL A 51 -8.69 -1.86 -4.35
CA VAL A 51 -9.30 -0.57 -4.66
C VAL A 51 -8.26 0.48 -4.99
N ILE A 52 -8.65 1.45 -5.83
CA ILE A 52 -7.91 2.69 -6.07
C ILE A 52 -8.72 3.84 -5.46
N PRO A 53 -8.14 4.67 -4.57
CA PRO A 53 -8.84 5.84 -4.05
C PRO A 53 -8.92 6.93 -5.12
N LYS A 54 -10.10 7.55 -5.25
CA LYS A 54 -10.33 8.70 -6.15
C LYS A 54 -10.06 10.04 -5.48
N ASN A 55 -10.23 10.10 -4.14
CA ASN A 55 -10.11 11.32 -3.36
C ASN A 55 -9.11 11.16 -2.20
N GLN A 56 -8.34 12.21 -1.97
CA GLN A 56 -7.42 12.33 -0.84
C GLN A 56 -8.18 12.67 0.46
N GLY A 57 -7.61 12.27 1.60
CA GLY A 57 -8.14 12.58 2.93
C GLY A 57 -8.30 11.37 3.82
N ILE A 58 -8.99 11.57 4.95
CA ILE A 58 -9.30 10.51 5.90
C ILE A 58 -10.65 9.91 5.51
N HIS A 59 -10.65 8.63 5.18
CA HIS A 59 -11.85 7.84 4.94
C HIS A 59 -12.18 7.05 6.21
N PRO A 60 -13.37 7.25 6.81
CA PRO A 60 -13.80 6.42 7.91
C PRO A 60 -13.97 4.99 7.42
N LEU A 61 -13.46 4.04 8.20
CA LEU A 61 -13.65 2.62 7.95
C LEU A 61 -14.57 2.07 9.02
N THR A 62 -15.49 1.24 8.60
CA THR A 62 -16.50 0.57 9.39
C THR A 62 -16.17 -0.92 9.43
N SER A 63 -16.71 -1.63 10.42
CA SER A 63 -16.60 -3.08 10.45
C SER A 63 -17.42 -3.73 9.34
N THR A 64 -16.77 -4.64 8.60
CA THR A 64 -17.45 -5.56 7.70
C THR A 64 -18.50 -6.35 8.49
N LEU A 65 -19.74 -6.34 8.01
CA LEU A 65 -20.85 -7.08 8.59
C LEU A 65 -20.85 -8.50 8.04
N LEU A 66 -20.90 -9.47 8.94
CA LEU A 66 -20.97 -10.90 8.64
C LEU A 66 -22.27 -11.46 9.16
N GLN A 67 -23.00 -12.17 8.31
CA GLN A 67 -24.24 -12.83 8.67
C GLN A 67 -24.10 -14.31 8.35
N TYR A 68 -24.41 -15.19 9.30
CA TYR A 68 -24.32 -16.63 9.11
C TYR A 68 -25.34 -17.37 9.97
N ARG A 69 -25.62 -18.62 9.61
CA ARG A 69 -26.44 -19.56 10.38
C ARG A 69 -25.56 -20.63 11.01
N LYS A 70 -25.89 -21.06 12.23
CA LYS A 70 -25.13 -22.12 12.94
C LYS A 70 -25.59 -23.53 12.55
N SER A 71 -26.73 -23.66 11.89
CA SER A 71 -27.27 -24.90 11.34
C SER A 71 -28.11 -24.63 10.10
N GLN A 72 -28.18 -25.59 9.18
CA GLN A 72 -28.90 -25.48 7.91
C GLN A 72 -30.42 -25.29 8.08
N ASN A 73 -31.00 -25.82 9.17
CA ASN A 73 -32.43 -25.72 9.47
C ASN A 73 -32.79 -24.59 10.45
N GLU A 74 -31.81 -23.81 10.89
CA GLU A 74 -32.02 -22.72 11.83
C GLU A 74 -32.51 -21.48 11.09
N LYS A 75 -33.64 -20.91 11.53
CA LYS A 75 -34.19 -19.67 10.95
C LYS A 75 -33.45 -18.43 11.45
N GLU A 76 -32.75 -18.54 12.59
CA GLU A 76 -32.05 -17.44 13.21
C GLU A 76 -30.72 -17.15 12.52
N VAL A 77 -30.56 -15.92 12.02
CA VAL A 77 -29.33 -15.44 11.41
C VAL A 77 -28.50 -14.76 12.49
N THR A 78 -27.32 -15.30 12.76
CA THR A 78 -26.34 -14.65 13.65
C THR A 78 -25.60 -13.57 12.88
N VAL A 79 -25.58 -12.36 13.43
CA VAL A 79 -24.81 -11.23 12.89
C VAL A 79 -23.56 -11.02 13.74
N THR A 80 -22.41 -10.91 13.10
CA THR A 80 -21.12 -10.60 13.73
C THR A 80 -20.38 -9.55 12.91
N THR A 81 -19.39 -8.91 13.52
CA THR A 81 -18.59 -7.86 12.91
C THR A 81 -17.13 -8.27 12.87
N ALA A 82 -16.46 -7.96 11.76
CA ALA A 82 -15.01 -8.10 11.67
C ALA A 82 -14.32 -6.93 12.38
N ALA A 83 -13.08 -7.15 12.81
CA ALA A 83 -12.22 -6.04 13.26
C ALA A 83 -12.04 -5.04 12.12
N SER A 84 -12.21 -3.75 12.42
CA SER A 84 -11.97 -2.63 11.52
C SER A 84 -10.95 -1.67 12.09
N TYR A 85 -10.36 -0.88 11.20
CA TYR A 85 -9.56 0.27 11.56
C TYR A 85 -10.48 1.49 11.70
N SER A 86 -10.11 2.47 12.53
CA SER A 86 -10.92 3.67 12.72
C SER A 86 -10.94 4.61 11.52
N GLY A 87 -9.97 4.46 10.61
CA GLY A 87 -9.91 5.21 9.36
C GLY A 87 -8.68 4.87 8.53
N MET A 88 -8.79 5.16 7.23
CA MET A 88 -7.71 5.07 6.26
C MET A 88 -7.34 6.48 5.81
N TYR A 89 -6.06 6.85 5.94
CA TYR A 89 -5.55 8.10 5.37
C TYR A 89 -5.03 7.84 3.96
N VAL A 90 -5.68 8.46 2.98
CA VAL A 90 -5.21 8.51 1.59
C VAL A 90 -4.49 9.82 1.38
N GLU A 91 -3.21 9.72 1.10
CA GLU A 91 -2.37 10.88 0.84
C GLU A 91 -2.52 11.41 -0.58
N SER A 92 -2.34 12.72 -0.76
CA SER A 92 -2.20 13.31 -2.08
C SER A 92 -0.89 12.87 -2.76
N LEU A 93 -0.94 12.70 -4.09
CA LEU A 93 0.26 12.42 -4.88
C LEU A 93 1.29 13.56 -4.74
N TYR A 94 0.84 14.81 -4.65
CA TYR A 94 1.70 15.97 -4.50
C TYR A 94 2.48 15.96 -3.17
N ASP A 95 1.84 15.63 -2.05
CA ASP A 95 2.50 15.57 -0.74
C ASP A 95 3.48 14.39 -0.68
N TYR A 96 3.11 13.27 -1.32
CA TYR A 96 4.00 12.12 -1.47
C TYR A 96 5.24 12.48 -2.29
N GLU A 97 5.07 13.14 -3.45
CA GLU A 97 6.16 13.59 -4.31
C GLU A 97 7.06 14.60 -3.60
N LYS A 98 6.48 15.54 -2.83
CA LYS A 98 7.26 16.51 -2.05
C LYS A 98 8.16 15.84 -1.02
N ARG A 99 7.71 14.76 -0.38
CA ARG A 99 8.57 13.99 0.54
C ARG A 99 9.62 13.17 -0.21
N THR A 100 9.23 12.50 -1.29
CA THR A 100 10.16 11.70 -2.11
C THR A 100 11.22 12.56 -2.79
N SER A 101 10.89 13.82 -3.11
CA SER A 101 11.81 14.83 -3.67
C SER A 101 12.97 15.17 -2.74
N LYS A 102 12.80 15.02 -1.42
CA LYS A 102 13.92 15.18 -0.47
C LYS A 102 15.06 14.22 -0.78
N HIS A 103 14.75 12.96 -1.09
CA HIS A 103 15.77 11.97 -1.43
C HIS A 103 16.46 12.30 -2.75
N VAL A 104 15.73 12.79 -3.76
CA VAL A 104 16.34 13.23 -5.03
C VAL A 104 17.32 14.37 -4.80
N THR A 105 16.97 15.32 -3.93
CA THR A 105 17.82 16.46 -3.56
C THR A 105 19.07 15.98 -2.82
N GLU A 106 18.92 15.08 -1.84
CA GLU A 106 20.04 14.50 -1.08
C GLU A 106 21.02 13.73 -1.97
N TRP A 107 20.51 12.87 -2.85
CA TRP A 107 21.34 12.14 -3.82
C TRP A 107 22.05 13.07 -4.80
N SER A 108 21.39 14.15 -5.23
CA SER A 108 22.01 15.14 -6.13
C SER A 108 23.19 15.84 -5.46
N ILE A 109 23.04 16.25 -4.20
CA ILE A 109 24.13 16.87 -3.42
C ILE A 109 25.28 15.87 -3.23
N PHE A 110 24.98 14.62 -2.89
CA PHE A 110 25.99 13.58 -2.73
C PHE A 110 26.78 13.36 -4.03
N VAL A 111 26.09 13.22 -5.17
CA VAL A 111 26.75 13.08 -6.48
C VAL A 111 27.61 14.29 -6.79
N LEU A 112 27.15 15.51 -6.52
CA LEU A 112 27.92 16.72 -6.75
C LEU A 112 29.19 16.75 -5.91
N LEU A 113 29.11 16.39 -4.62
CA LEU A 113 30.27 16.30 -3.74
C LEU A 113 31.26 15.21 -4.19
N CYS A 114 30.77 14.04 -4.63
CA CYS A 114 31.61 12.97 -5.19
C CYS A 114 32.31 13.42 -6.48
N VAL A 115 31.58 14.08 -7.39
CA VAL A 115 32.13 14.60 -8.64
C VAL A 115 33.13 15.72 -8.37
N ALA A 116 32.92 16.58 -7.38
CA ALA A 116 33.91 17.57 -6.99
C ALA A 116 35.18 16.92 -6.43
N SER A 117 35.02 15.92 -5.55
CA SER A 117 36.13 15.20 -4.91
C SER A 117 37.04 14.47 -5.91
N VAL A 118 36.47 13.85 -6.96
CA VAL A 118 37.23 13.14 -7.99
C VAL A 118 37.58 14.04 -9.19
N GLY A 119 36.68 14.94 -9.56
CA GLY A 119 36.81 15.82 -10.72
C GLY A 119 37.88 16.89 -10.55
N LEU A 120 38.02 17.47 -9.36
CA LEU A 120 39.10 18.43 -9.07
C LEU A 120 40.49 17.80 -9.26
N PRO A 121 40.88 16.70 -8.59
CA PRO A 121 42.20 16.10 -8.79
C PRO A 121 42.39 15.57 -10.21
N TYR A 122 41.34 15.01 -10.85
CA TYR A 122 41.43 14.59 -12.24
C TYR A 122 41.72 15.76 -13.19
N SER A 123 41.02 16.89 -13.03
CA SER A 123 41.23 18.09 -13.84
C SER A 123 42.65 18.65 -13.66
N MET A 124 43.16 18.66 -12.43
CA MET A 124 44.50 19.12 -12.09
C MET A 124 45.57 18.23 -12.73
N ILE A 125 45.46 16.91 -12.58
CA ILE A 125 46.37 15.95 -13.23
C ILE A 125 46.33 16.09 -14.75
N ARG A 126 45.14 16.26 -15.34
CA ARG A 126 44.99 16.46 -16.80
C ARG A 126 45.64 17.75 -17.27
N TYR A 127 45.49 18.84 -16.51
CA TYR A 127 46.15 20.11 -16.78
C TYR A 127 47.68 19.96 -16.72
N TYR A 128 48.21 19.31 -15.68
CA TYR A 128 49.64 19.07 -15.57
C TYR A 128 50.18 18.20 -16.71
N LYS A 129 49.54 17.07 -17.02
CA LYS A 129 49.96 16.19 -18.12
C LYS A 129 49.93 16.88 -19.49
N LYS A 130 48.99 17.81 -19.71
CA LYS A 130 48.88 18.54 -20.98
C LYS A 130 49.95 19.62 -21.12
N ASN A 131 50.24 20.35 -20.04
CA ASN A 131 51.11 21.53 -20.08
C ASN A 131 52.54 21.27 -19.61
N TYR A 132 52.81 20.12 -18.99
CA TYR A 132 54.12 19.81 -18.41
C TYR A 132 54.57 18.39 -18.77
N GLU A 133 55.83 18.26 -19.14
CA GLU A 133 56.49 16.98 -19.40
C GLU A 133 57.79 16.96 -18.57
N HIS A 134 57.95 15.97 -17.69
CA HIS A 134 59.10 15.86 -16.77
C HIS A 134 59.34 17.10 -15.88
N GLY A 135 58.28 17.83 -15.52
CA GLY A 135 58.36 19.04 -14.69
C GLY A 135 58.67 20.33 -15.46
N ILE A 136 58.84 20.26 -16.77
CA ILE A 136 59.11 21.41 -17.64
C ILE A 136 57.84 21.73 -18.44
N LYS A 137 57.47 23.02 -18.48
CA LYS A 137 56.31 23.47 -19.25
C LYS A 137 56.56 23.21 -20.75
N LYS A 138 55.63 22.51 -21.39
CA LYS A 138 55.66 22.23 -22.83
C LYS A 138 55.41 23.55 -23.57
N ASN A 139 56.40 24.01 -24.34
CA ASN A 139 56.27 25.19 -25.21
C ASN A 139 55.38 24.88 -26.40
#